data_AF-A0A1T5FD89-F1
#
_entry.id   AF-A0A1T5FD89-F1
#
_cell.length_a   1.000
_cell.length_b   1.000
_cell.length_c   1.000
_cell.angle_alpha   90.00
_cell.angle_beta   90.00
_cell.angle_gamma   90.00
#
_symmetry.space_group_name_H-M   'P 1'
#
loop_
_entity.id
_entity.type
_entity.pdbx_description
1 polymer ?
#
loop_
_entity_poly.entity_id
_entity_poly.type
_entity_poly.pdbx_seq_one_letter_code
_entity_poly.pdbx_strand_id
1 'polypeptide(L)'
;MHLPCSGRLAVSLILFATAWHAGATTADARVTTFDKHVSAGLPQAFSLPVEDGQTARRVLVARRLNTDVVLPDGNHATLYTGNVAGQDAVFSRTGETLNISVDEPAEGKLARSRRAAALANRSPTPPENDDPAGPDALRFWIFLHDRAGEPDYAKFHHWYLGWWIKDMETAVRPGVAIKVILQANVPGITDLDYMNAKPEALYRELLVNARKYAEARGERPDRLTKYMLFVGDRPTRWRQEGTYGESEAMRGVAMATGWGPRHIVAHEFGHLLDARHEYAETRWCVTNMKDYTIGFVSCRYYSGRNDDQIRAYVRRALEP
;
A
#
# COMPACT_ATOMS: atom_id res chain seq x y z
N MET A 1 75.69 -36.14 -2.74
CA MET A 1 75.23 -35.38 -3.93
C MET A 1 73.71 -35.50 -3.98
N HIS A 2 73.02 -34.36 -3.96
CA HIS A 2 71.57 -34.12 -4.14
C HIS A 2 70.53 -34.60 -3.07
N LEU A 3 70.07 -33.59 -2.31
CA LEU A 3 68.76 -33.35 -1.67
C LEU A 3 67.56 -33.50 -2.66
N PRO A 4 66.28 -33.23 -2.28
CA PRO A 4 65.46 -33.67 -1.13
C PRO A 4 64.01 -34.06 -1.56
N CYS A 5 63.14 -34.53 -0.65
CA CYS A 5 61.70 -34.24 -0.79
C CYS A 5 61.01 -34.15 0.57
N SER A 6 60.51 -32.95 0.86
CA SER A 6 59.90 -32.53 2.11
C SER A 6 58.40 -32.86 2.14
N GLY A 7 57.95 -33.67 3.11
CA GLY A 7 56.55 -33.83 3.47
C GLY A 7 56.17 -32.87 4.59
N ARG A 8 55.34 -31.87 4.26
CA ARG A 8 55.03 -30.69 5.07
C ARG A 8 54.18 -30.98 6.32
N LEU A 9 54.50 -30.22 7.37
CA LEU A 9 53.72 -30.01 8.58
C LEU A 9 52.26 -29.62 8.30
N ALA A 10 51.40 -30.07 9.22
CA ALA A 10 50.04 -29.62 9.43
C ALA A 10 49.96 -28.10 9.62
N VAL A 11 48.98 -27.47 8.95
CA VAL A 11 48.44 -26.17 9.34
C VAL A 11 46.93 -26.31 9.39
N SER A 12 46.40 -26.38 10.61
CA SER A 12 44.99 -26.20 10.90
C SER A 12 44.59 -24.77 10.49
N LEU A 13 43.78 -24.63 9.43
CA LEU A 13 43.08 -23.36 9.20
C LEU A 13 41.79 -23.37 10.02
N ILE A 14 41.82 -22.55 11.06
CA ILE A 14 40.68 -22.20 11.91
C ILE A 14 39.64 -21.48 11.03
N LEU A 15 38.43 -22.04 10.98
CA LEU A 15 37.23 -21.39 10.47
C LEU A 15 36.96 -20.10 11.26
N PHE A 16 37.21 -18.95 10.66
CA PHE A 16 36.55 -17.70 11.01
C PHE A 16 35.40 -17.48 10.04
N ALA A 17 34.22 -17.99 10.39
CA ALA A 17 32.95 -17.57 9.81
C ALA A 17 32.11 -16.90 10.92
N THR A 18 32.54 -15.72 11.33
CA THR A 18 31.79 -14.88 12.28
C THR A 18 30.78 -14.01 11.55
N ALA A 19 29.54 -14.04 12.07
CA ALA A 19 28.50 -13.01 11.99
C ALA A 19 27.76 -12.81 10.66
N TRP A 20 26.88 -13.76 10.32
CA TRP A 20 25.72 -13.50 9.44
C TRP A 20 24.35 -13.86 10.05
N HIS A 21 24.27 -14.22 11.34
CA HIS A 21 23.04 -14.77 11.94
C HIS A 21 22.26 -13.82 12.89
N ALA A 22 22.70 -12.59 13.14
CA ALA A 22 22.02 -11.71 14.11
C ALA A 22 20.79 -10.98 13.53
N GLY A 23 20.75 -10.73 12.21
CA GLY A 23 19.63 -10.02 11.55
C GLY A 23 18.38 -10.90 11.39
N ALA A 24 18.56 -12.19 11.07
CA ALA A 24 17.47 -13.12 10.89
C ALA A 24 16.70 -13.41 12.19
N THR A 25 17.41 -13.56 13.31
CA THR A 25 16.79 -13.89 14.62
C THR A 25 15.93 -12.76 15.18
N THR A 26 16.28 -11.50 14.91
CA THR A 26 15.54 -10.34 15.42
C THR A 26 14.25 -10.12 14.63
N ALA A 27 14.28 -10.22 13.30
CA ALA A 27 13.08 -10.14 12.47
C ALA A 27 12.07 -11.24 12.83
N ASP A 28 12.57 -12.46 13.03
CA ASP A 28 11.79 -13.63 13.43
C ASP A 28 11.18 -13.46 14.84
N ALA A 29 11.95 -12.95 15.80
CA ALA A 29 11.46 -12.64 17.15
C ALA A 29 10.37 -11.55 17.15
N ARG A 30 10.50 -10.52 16.31
CA ARG A 30 9.50 -9.44 16.15
C ARG A 30 8.18 -10.00 15.65
N VAL A 31 8.23 -10.77 14.56
CA VAL A 31 7.06 -11.40 13.96
C VAL A 31 6.41 -12.39 14.91
N THR A 32 7.20 -13.29 15.51
CA THR A 32 6.71 -14.28 16.48
C THR A 32 6.01 -13.62 17.66
N THR A 33 6.61 -12.55 18.21
CA THR A 33 6.01 -11.78 19.32
C THR A 33 4.68 -11.15 18.90
N PHE A 34 4.65 -10.52 17.72
CA PHE A 34 3.45 -9.90 17.18
C PHE A 34 2.33 -10.92 16.97
N ASP A 35 2.61 -12.02 16.27
CA ASP A 35 1.63 -13.06 15.94
C ASP A 35 1.08 -13.74 17.21
N LYS A 36 1.93 -13.98 18.21
CA LYS A 36 1.51 -14.49 19.52
C LYS A 36 0.50 -13.57 20.20
N HIS A 37 0.73 -12.27 20.20
CA HIS A 37 -0.17 -11.33 20.85
C HIS A 37 -1.47 -11.14 20.05
N VAL A 38 -1.38 -10.98 18.74
CA VAL A 38 -2.59 -10.80 17.89
C VAL A 38 -3.50 -12.02 17.93
N SER A 39 -2.94 -13.24 17.93
CA SER A 39 -3.72 -14.48 18.02
C SER A 39 -4.43 -14.67 19.38
N ALA A 40 -3.98 -13.97 20.43
CA ALA A 40 -4.67 -13.94 21.73
C ALA A 40 -5.94 -13.06 21.74
N GLY A 41 -6.29 -12.44 20.61
CA GLY A 41 -7.46 -11.57 20.43
C GLY A 41 -7.12 -10.09 20.64
N LEU A 42 -7.81 -9.19 19.94
CA LEU A 42 -7.56 -7.74 19.98
C LEU A 42 -8.62 -6.99 20.81
N PRO A 43 -8.29 -5.85 21.45
CA PRO A 43 -7.01 -5.12 21.41
C PRO A 43 -5.92 -5.69 22.33
N GLN A 44 -4.63 -5.51 21.99
CA GLN A 44 -3.48 -5.99 22.77
C GLN A 44 -2.38 -4.94 22.90
N ALA A 45 -1.91 -4.71 24.12
CA ALA A 45 -0.74 -3.88 24.39
C ALA A 45 0.44 -4.74 24.84
N PHE A 46 1.58 -4.61 24.18
CA PHE A 46 2.77 -5.40 24.46
C PHE A 46 4.05 -4.68 24.04
N SER A 47 5.20 -5.22 24.46
CA SER A 47 6.51 -4.75 24.05
C SER A 47 6.95 -5.52 22.82
N LEU A 48 7.11 -4.81 21.70
CA LEU A 48 7.57 -5.39 20.44
C LEU A 48 9.08 -5.12 20.29
N PRO A 49 9.92 -6.14 20.02
CA PRO A 49 11.33 -5.90 19.74
C PRO A 49 11.51 -4.94 18.56
N VAL A 50 12.56 -4.12 18.61
CA VAL A 50 12.97 -3.24 17.50
C VAL A 50 14.09 -3.92 16.72
N GLU A 51 14.42 -3.43 15.53
CA GLU A 51 15.41 -4.03 14.61
C GLU A 51 16.83 -4.12 15.21
N ASP A 52 17.13 -3.33 16.24
CA ASP A 52 18.39 -3.41 16.96
C ASP A 52 18.50 -4.66 17.87
N GLY A 53 17.39 -5.39 18.08
CA GLY A 53 17.31 -6.61 18.89
C GLY A 53 17.56 -6.41 20.38
N GLN A 54 17.93 -5.20 20.80
CA GLN A 54 18.30 -4.86 22.18
C GLN A 54 17.24 -4.01 22.86
N THR A 55 16.42 -3.31 22.08
CA THR A 55 15.33 -2.47 22.59
C THR A 55 13.97 -3.04 22.20
N ALA A 56 12.98 -2.82 23.06
CA ALA A 56 11.60 -3.13 22.78
C ALA A 56 10.77 -1.86 22.93
N ARG A 57 9.85 -1.66 22.00
CA ARG A 57 8.94 -0.51 21.98
C ARG A 57 7.55 -0.96 22.37
N ARG A 58 6.91 -0.23 23.28
CA ARG A 58 5.51 -0.47 23.66
C ARG A 58 4.60 -0.13 22.49
N VAL A 59 3.78 -1.10 22.11
CA VAL A 59 2.78 -0.98 21.05
C VAL A 59 1.40 -1.37 21.58
N LEU A 60 0.37 -0.83 20.97
CA LEU A 60 -1.02 -1.28 21.09
C LEU A 60 -1.46 -1.68 19.69
N VAL A 61 -1.92 -2.92 19.51
CA VAL A 61 -2.63 -3.35 18.30
C VAL A 61 -4.11 -3.31 18.64
N ALA A 62 -4.87 -2.42 18.01
CA ALA A 62 -6.24 -2.12 18.40
C ALA A 62 -7.26 -2.99 17.66
N ARG A 63 -7.13 -3.09 16.33
CA ARG A 63 -8.05 -3.86 15.48
C ARG A 63 -7.39 -4.30 14.17
N ARG A 64 -7.88 -5.39 13.61
CA ARG A 64 -7.60 -5.82 12.23
C ARG A 64 -8.40 -4.94 11.26
N LEU A 65 -7.80 -4.62 10.11
CA LEU A 65 -8.49 -4.03 8.97
C LEU A 65 -9.16 -5.15 8.15
N ASN A 66 -10.33 -4.86 7.59
CA ASN A 66 -11.09 -5.81 6.76
C ASN A 66 -10.67 -5.76 5.28
N THR A 67 -9.53 -5.15 4.99
CA THR A 67 -8.98 -5.04 3.63
C THR A 67 -8.14 -6.26 3.29
N ASP A 68 -8.37 -6.81 2.11
CA ASP A 68 -7.51 -7.83 1.52
C ASP A 68 -6.47 -7.20 0.59
N VAL A 69 -5.20 -7.50 0.81
CA VAL A 69 -4.08 -7.01 -0.02
C VAL A 69 -3.32 -8.20 -0.57
N VAL A 70 -3.42 -8.42 -1.88
CA VAL A 70 -2.72 -9.49 -2.58
C VAL A 70 -1.43 -8.93 -3.19
N LEU A 71 -0.30 -9.55 -2.88
CA LEU A 71 1.01 -9.18 -3.43
C LEU A 71 1.36 -9.98 -4.68
N PRO A 72 2.35 -9.56 -5.49
CA PRO A 72 2.68 -10.23 -6.76
C PRO A 72 3.16 -11.68 -6.61
N ASP A 73 3.68 -12.06 -5.45
CA ASP A 73 4.07 -13.44 -5.11
C ASP A 73 2.89 -14.31 -4.67
N GLY A 74 1.68 -13.76 -4.63
CA GLY A 74 0.46 -14.41 -4.14
C GLY A 74 0.28 -14.36 -2.63
N ASN A 75 1.24 -13.80 -1.89
CA ASN A 75 1.09 -13.62 -0.45
C ASN A 75 0.07 -12.51 -0.14
N HIS A 76 -0.63 -12.67 0.97
CA HIS A 76 -1.56 -11.66 1.46
C HIS A 76 -0.92 -10.83 2.56
N ALA A 77 -1.09 -9.50 2.49
CA ALA A 77 -0.73 -8.61 3.59
C ALA A 77 -1.95 -8.39 4.50
N THR A 78 -1.82 -8.75 5.77
CA THR A 78 -2.83 -8.43 6.78
C THR A 78 -2.49 -7.13 7.47
N LEU A 79 -3.46 -6.21 7.50
CA LEU A 79 -3.29 -4.89 8.09
C LEU A 79 -3.97 -4.80 9.46
N TYR A 80 -3.33 -4.10 10.38
CA TYR A 80 -3.86 -3.78 11.69
C TYR A 80 -3.67 -2.28 11.98
N THR A 81 -4.59 -1.72 12.75
CA THR A 81 -4.43 -0.36 13.30
C THR A 81 -4.08 -0.44 14.77
N GLY A 82 -3.42 0.60 15.25
CA GLY A 82 -3.08 0.69 16.66
C GLY A 82 -2.26 1.92 16.95
N ASN A 83 -1.39 1.81 17.94
CA ASN A 83 -0.58 2.89 18.45
C ASN A 83 0.84 2.43 18.77
N VAL A 84 1.80 3.31 18.52
CA VAL A 84 3.21 3.12 18.82
C VAL A 84 3.67 4.37 19.56
N ALA A 85 4.08 4.22 20.83
CA ALA A 85 4.56 5.33 21.65
C ALA A 85 3.64 6.58 21.68
N GLY A 86 2.32 6.38 21.72
CA GLY A 86 1.33 7.45 21.72
C GLY A 86 0.90 7.93 20.34
N GLN A 87 1.55 7.50 19.25
CA GLN A 87 1.21 7.88 17.88
C GLN A 87 0.42 6.78 17.16
N ASP A 88 -0.60 7.16 16.41
CA ASP A 88 -1.38 6.27 15.55
C ASP A 88 -0.47 5.52 14.58
N ALA A 89 -0.72 4.23 14.38
CA ALA A 89 0.09 3.40 13.51
C ALA A 89 -0.73 2.38 12.70
N VAL A 90 -0.15 1.96 11.58
CA VAL A 90 -0.58 0.82 10.77
C VAL A 90 0.51 -0.25 10.84
N PHE A 91 0.12 -1.46 11.21
CA PHE A 91 0.97 -2.64 11.19
C PHE A 91 0.60 -3.47 9.95
N SER A 92 1.59 -3.81 9.14
CA SER A 92 1.45 -4.64 7.94
C SER A 92 2.21 -5.93 8.13
N ARG A 93 1.46 -7.04 8.23
CA ARG A 93 1.98 -8.39 8.38
C ARG A 93 1.92 -9.12 7.04
N THR A 94 3.08 -9.53 6.52
CA THR A 94 3.18 -10.24 5.23
C THR A 94 4.20 -11.38 5.34
N GLY A 95 3.79 -12.64 5.23
CA GLY A 95 4.73 -13.78 5.19
C GLY A 95 5.62 -13.89 6.43
N GLU A 96 6.86 -13.40 6.36
CA GLU A 96 7.83 -13.32 7.48
C GLU A 96 8.20 -11.87 7.86
N THR A 97 7.46 -10.90 7.33
CA THR A 97 7.74 -9.47 7.55
C THR A 97 6.64 -8.82 8.37
N LEU A 98 7.06 -7.86 9.20
CA LEU A 98 6.20 -6.95 9.95
C LEU A 98 6.70 -5.51 9.75
N ASN A 99 5.95 -4.73 8.97
CA ASN A 99 6.22 -3.32 8.74
C ASN A 99 5.29 -2.46 9.57
N ILE A 100 5.79 -1.35 10.12
CA ILE A 100 5.02 -0.46 10.99
C ILE A 100 5.12 0.97 10.47
N SER A 101 4.00 1.51 9.97
CA SER A 101 3.89 2.92 9.58
C SER A 101 3.33 3.70 10.75
N VAL A 102 4.09 4.66 11.27
CA VAL A 102 3.56 5.63 12.22
C VAL A 102 2.98 6.82 11.44
N ASP A 103 1.77 7.22 11.82
CA ASP A 103 1.11 8.41 11.29
C ASP A 103 1.69 9.66 11.95
N GLU A 104 2.02 10.65 11.13
CA GLU A 104 2.30 11.99 11.65
C GLU A 104 1.00 12.59 12.22
N PRO A 105 1.03 13.18 13.43
CA PRO A 105 -0.16 13.71 14.07
C PRO A 105 -0.69 14.91 13.26
N ALA A 106 -1.91 14.78 12.72
CA ALA A 106 -2.60 15.88 12.05
C ALA A 106 -3.96 16.14 12.68
N GLU A 107 -4.17 17.37 13.16
CA GLU A 107 -5.39 17.83 13.82
C GLU A 107 -6.67 17.56 12.98
N GLY A 108 -6.55 17.51 11.65
CA GLY A 108 -7.66 17.19 10.74
C GLY A 108 -8.13 15.73 10.78
N LYS A 109 -7.30 14.77 11.19
CA LYS A 109 -7.66 13.34 11.21
C LYS A 109 -8.69 13.03 12.32
N LEU A 110 -8.56 13.66 13.49
CA LEU A 110 -9.43 13.38 14.65
C LEU A 110 -10.91 13.74 14.39
N ALA A 111 -11.17 14.91 13.79
CA ALA A 111 -12.53 15.33 13.45
C ALA A 111 -13.16 14.40 12.40
N ARG A 112 -12.38 13.97 11.41
CA ARG A 112 -12.80 13.00 10.38
C ARG A 112 -13.14 11.64 10.99
N SER A 113 -12.29 11.11 11.88
CA SER A 113 -12.54 9.84 12.56
C SER A 113 -13.83 9.85 13.37
N ARG A 114 -14.14 10.95 14.08
CA ARG A 114 -15.42 11.08 14.82
C ARG A 114 -16.63 11.07 13.89
N ARG A 115 -16.57 11.80 12.77
CA ARG A 115 -17.63 11.82 11.75
C ARG A 115 -17.81 10.43 11.14
N ALA A 116 -16.72 9.74 10.85
CA ALA A 116 -16.75 8.40 10.26
C ALA A 116 -17.26 7.34 11.24
N ALA A 117 -16.89 7.40 12.52
CA ALA A 117 -17.45 6.52 13.55
C ALA A 117 -18.99 6.68 13.67
N ALA A 118 -19.50 7.92 13.58
CA ALA A 118 -20.93 8.18 13.57
C ALA A 118 -21.64 7.61 12.32
N LEU A 119 -20.94 7.52 11.17
CA LEU A 119 -21.44 6.89 9.95
C LEU A 119 -21.34 5.36 10.01
N ALA A 120 -20.26 4.80 10.56
CA ALA A 120 -20.03 3.37 10.69
C ALA A 120 -21.08 2.70 11.59
N ASN A 121 -21.50 3.37 12.68
CA ASN A 121 -22.59 2.91 13.55
C ASN A 121 -23.95 2.81 12.84
N ARG A 122 -24.06 3.24 11.57
CA ARG A 122 -25.28 3.13 10.75
C ARG A 122 -25.17 2.09 9.64
N SER A 123 -24.01 1.47 9.45
CA SER A 123 -23.78 0.45 8.41
C SER A 123 -23.71 -0.95 9.04
N PRO A 124 -24.26 -2.00 8.40
CA PRO A 124 -24.10 -3.37 8.87
C PRO A 124 -22.62 -3.79 8.85
N THR A 125 -22.22 -4.60 9.82
CA THR A 125 -20.93 -5.28 9.83
C THR A 125 -20.83 -6.19 8.60
N PRO A 126 -19.72 -6.17 7.83
CA PRO A 126 -19.58 -7.08 6.69
C PRO A 126 -19.57 -8.55 7.16
N PRO A 127 -20.15 -9.48 6.38
CA PRO A 127 -20.11 -10.90 6.71
C PRO A 127 -18.69 -11.45 6.63
N GLU A 128 -18.37 -12.36 7.53
CA GLU A 128 -17.17 -13.17 7.54
C GLU A 128 -17.31 -14.26 6.44
N ASN A 129 -16.84 -13.97 5.22
CA ASN A 129 -16.84 -14.89 4.09
C ASN A 129 -15.40 -15.20 3.62
N ASP A 130 -15.21 -16.36 2.98
CA ASP A 130 -13.92 -16.85 2.45
C ASP A 130 -13.34 -15.98 1.31
N ASP A 131 -14.15 -15.10 0.70
CA ASP A 131 -13.69 -13.92 -0.05
C ASP A 131 -14.16 -12.67 0.72
N PRO A 132 -13.28 -12.02 1.51
CA PRO A 132 -13.65 -10.92 2.40
C PRO A 132 -14.14 -9.66 1.64
N ALA A 133 -13.96 -9.61 0.32
CA ALA A 133 -14.35 -8.48 -0.50
C ALA A 133 -15.83 -8.51 -0.93
N GLY A 134 -16.35 -9.66 -1.37
CA GLY A 134 -17.70 -9.77 -1.94
C GLY A 134 -17.90 -8.95 -3.24
N PRO A 135 -19.06 -9.06 -3.91
CA PRO A 135 -19.30 -8.39 -5.19
C PRO A 135 -19.19 -6.86 -5.11
N ASP A 136 -19.58 -6.29 -3.98
CA ASP A 136 -19.69 -4.84 -3.75
C ASP A 136 -18.39 -4.17 -3.29
N ALA A 137 -17.25 -4.87 -3.34
CA ALA A 137 -15.96 -4.34 -2.95
C ALA A 137 -15.41 -3.28 -3.92
N LEU A 138 -14.75 -2.28 -3.33
CA LEU A 138 -13.81 -1.44 -4.05
C LEU A 138 -12.54 -2.23 -4.37
N ARG A 139 -12.29 -2.47 -5.66
CA ARG A 139 -11.14 -3.24 -6.14
C ARG A 139 -10.12 -2.33 -6.80
N PHE A 140 -8.89 -2.36 -6.31
CA PHE A 140 -7.78 -1.59 -6.85
C PHE A 140 -6.69 -2.54 -7.34
N TRP A 141 -6.50 -2.59 -8.65
CA TRP A 141 -5.41 -3.30 -9.29
C TRP A 141 -4.25 -2.36 -9.54
N ILE A 142 -3.07 -2.73 -9.07
CA ILE A 142 -1.83 -1.98 -9.27
C ILE A 142 -0.85 -2.89 -10.00
N PHE A 143 -0.55 -2.54 -11.24
CA PHE A 143 0.47 -3.22 -12.04
C PHE A 143 1.77 -2.46 -11.90
N LEU A 144 2.76 -3.07 -11.26
CA LEU A 144 4.11 -2.54 -11.16
C LEU A 144 4.80 -2.80 -12.50
N HIS A 145 5.11 -1.75 -13.24
CA HIS A 145 5.83 -1.86 -14.50
C HIS A 145 7.18 -2.57 -14.27
N ASP A 146 7.68 -3.34 -15.24
CA ASP A 146 8.92 -4.13 -15.12
C ASP A 146 10.16 -3.26 -14.86
N ARG A 147 10.04 -1.98 -15.23
CA ARG A 147 11.03 -0.92 -15.00
C ARG A 147 10.68 0.01 -13.82
N ALA A 148 9.76 -0.39 -12.94
CA ALA A 148 9.39 0.39 -11.76
C ALA A 148 10.54 0.54 -10.76
N GLY A 149 11.50 -0.40 -10.77
CA GLY A 149 12.68 -0.35 -9.92
C GLY A 149 12.39 -0.63 -8.44
N GLU A 150 11.21 -1.15 -8.11
CA GLU A 150 10.82 -1.53 -6.74
C GLU A 150 10.61 -3.05 -6.66
N PRO A 151 11.69 -3.83 -6.39
CA PRO A 151 11.57 -5.27 -6.21
C PRO A 151 10.98 -5.65 -4.84
N ASP A 152 10.89 -4.70 -3.90
CA ASP A 152 10.33 -4.93 -2.56
C ASP A 152 8.86 -4.48 -2.50
N TYR A 153 7.96 -5.43 -2.76
CA TYR A 153 6.52 -5.18 -2.75
C TYR A 153 5.99 -4.84 -1.35
N ALA A 154 6.62 -5.37 -0.30
CA ALA A 154 6.25 -5.05 1.07
C ALA A 154 6.59 -3.58 1.39
N LYS A 155 7.74 -3.09 0.91
CA LYS A 155 8.09 -1.67 0.97
C LYS A 155 7.13 -0.82 0.16
N PHE A 156 6.79 -1.19 -1.08
CA PHE A 156 5.79 -0.46 -1.87
C PHE A 156 4.45 -0.33 -1.12
N HIS A 157 3.94 -1.46 -0.62
CA HIS A 157 2.69 -1.51 0.13
C HIS A 157 2.75 -0.64 1.39
N HIS A 158 3.80 -0.78 2.19
CA HIS A 158 4.03 0.03 3.37
C HIS A 158 4.11 1.52 3.03
N TRP A 159 4.69 1.84 1.88
CA TRP A 159 4.96 3.21 1.44
C TRP A 159 3.72 3.95 0.95
N TYR A 160 2.97 3.32 0.05
CA TYR A 160 1.87 3.97 -0.65
C TYR A 160 0.50 3.55 -0.13
N LEU A 161 0.36 2.33 0.39
CA LEU A 161 -0.95 1.70 0.56
C LEU A 161 -1.39 1.61 2.01
N GLY A 162 -0.53 1.20 2.96
CA GLY A 162 -0.96 0.89 4.33
C GLY A 162 -1.72 2.03 5.03
N TRP A 163 -1.20 3.25 4.98
CA TRP A 163 -1.87 4.42 5.55
C TRP A 163 -3.13 4.81 4.77
N TRP A 164 -3.13 4.66 3.45
CA TRP A 164 -4.24 5.04 2.58
C TRP A 164 -5.40 4.07 2.75
N ILE A 165 -5.13 2.77 2.83
CA ILE A 165 -6.11 1.72 3.14
C ILE A 165 -6.75 1.98 4.50
N LYS A 166 -5.94 2.28 5.53
CA LYS A 166 -6.47 2.69 6.85
C LYS A 166 -7.43 3.87 6.70
N ASP A 167 -7.04 4.94 5.99
CA ASP A 167 -7.90 6.12 5.80
C ASP A 167 -9.19 5.77 5.04
N MET A 168 -9.09 4.96 3.98
CA MET A 168 -10.24 4.52 3.20
C MET A 168 -11.25 3.73 4.03
N GLU A 169 -10.78 2.76 4.81
CA GLU A 169 -11.66 1.90 5.62
C GLU A 169 -12.23 2.62 6.85
N THR A 170 -11.42 3.47 7.50
CA THR A 170 -11.84 4.12 8.75
C THR A 170 -12.62 5.40 8.54
N ALA A 171 -12.23 6.19 7.55
CA ALA A 171 -12.69 7.56 7.39
C ALA A 171 -13.50 7.72 6.10
N VAL A 172 -12.94 7.38 4.94
CA VAL A 172 -13.54 7.72 3.64
C VAL A 172 -14.79 6.89 3.37
N ARG A 173 -14.71 5.55 3.44
CA ARG A 173 -15.78 4.61 3.10
C ARG A 173 -15.94 3.52 4.17
N PRO A 174 -16.32 3.88 5.41
CA PRO A 174 -16.60 2.87 6.42
C PRO A 174 -17.72 1.91 5.97
N GLY A 175 -17.50 0.61 6.17
CA GLY A 175 -18.46 -0.45 5.86
C GLY A 175 -18.46 -0.96 4.42
N VAL A 176 -17.62 -0.41 3.53
CA VAL A 176 -17.41 -0.98 2.18
C VAL A 176 -16.11 -1.78 2.19
N ALA A 177 -16.16 -3.03 1.73
CA ALA A 177 -14.98 -3.86 1.64
C ALA A 177 -14.01 -3.31 0.59
N ILE A 178 -12.72 -3.44 0.87
CA ILE A 178 -11.64 -2.97 -0.01
C ILE A 178 -10.75 -4.17 -0.33
N LYS A 179 -10.41 -4.31 -1.62
CA LYS A 179 -9.43 -5.28 -2.10
C LYS A 179 -8.38 -4.56 -2.93
N VAL A 180 -7.11 -4.76 -2.60
CA VAL A 180 -5.98 -4.20 -3.34
C VAL A 180 -5.13 -5.35 -3.87
N ILE A 181 -4.87 -5.35 -5.17
CA ILE A 181 -4.20 -6.44 -5.86
C ILE A 181 -2.98 -5.87 -6.58
N LEU A 182 -1.79 -6.23 -6.14
CA LEU A 182 -0.52 -5.85 -6.76
C LEU A 182 -0.10 -6.97 -7.71
N GLN A 183 0.35 -6.59 -8.88
CA GLN A 183 0.84 -7.50 -9.91
C GLN A 183 2.15 -6.97 -10.49
N ALA A 184 3.05 -7.87 -10.84
CA ALA A 184 4.32 -7.58 -11.49
C ALA A 184 4.60 -8.65 -12.55
N ASN A 185 5.42 -8.33 -13.55
CA ASN A 185 5.80 -9.26 -14.63
C ASN A 185 4.59 -9.87 -15.36
N VAL A 186 3.62 -9.04 -15.73
CA VAL A 186 2.43 -9.40 -16.48
C VAL A 186 2.60 -8.96 -17.95
N PRO A 187 2.83 -9.89 -18.89
CA PRO A 187 3.00 -9.55 -20.30
C PRO A 187 1.79 -8.83 -20.88
N GLY A 188 2.04 -7.78 -21.65
CA GLY A 188 1.05 -6.87 -22.21
C GLY A 188 0.49 -5.85 -21.22
N ILE A 189 0.99 -5.78 -19.98
CA ILE A 189 0.55 -4.78 -19.00
C ILE A 189 1.74 -4.11 -18.33
N THR A 190 2.62 -4.88 -17.68
CA THR A 190 3.75 -4.33 -16.93
C THR A 190 4.94 -4.01 -17.84
N ASP A 191 4.86 -4.35 -19.12
CA ASP A 191 5.84 -4.09 -20.18
C ASP A 191 5.34 -3.08 -21.24
N LEU A 192 4.20 -2.40 -20.98
CA LEU A 192 3.66 -1.38 -21.87
C LEU A 192 4.66 -0.25 -22.10
N ASP A 193 4.91 0.13 -23.35
CA ASP A 193 5.78 1.26 -23.68
C ASP A 193 5.13 2.60 -23.31
N TYR A 194 5.32 3.03 -22.07
CA TYR A 194 4.72 4.25 -21.53
C TYR A 194 5.56 5.51 -21.76
N MET A 195 6.82 5.39 -22.21
CA MET A 195 7.75 6.53 -22.22
C MET A 195 7.37 7.60 -23.25
N ASN A 196 6.90 7.17 -24.41
CA ASN A 196 6.57 8.04 -25.54
C ASN A 196 5.16 7.78 -26.11
N ALA A 197 4.37 6.87 -25.50
CA ALA A 197 3.03 6.58 -25.98
C ALA A 197 2.09 7.77 -25.82
N LYS A 198 1.12 7.85 -26.73
CA LYS A 198 -0.01 8.78 -26.62
C LYS A 198 -0.93 8.33 -25.47
N PRO A 199 -1.33 9.23 -24.55
CA PRO A 199 -2.09 8.86 -23.36
C PRO A 199 -3.36 8.07 -23.66
N GLU A 200 -4.13 8.48 -24.66
CA GLU A 200 -5.42 7.85 -24.99
C GLU A 200 -5.26 6.42 -25.49
N ALA A 201 -4.15 6.12 -26.18
CA ALA A 201 -3.84 4.78 -26.65
C ALA A 201 -3.34 3.91 -25.50
N LEU A 202 -2.40 4.44 -24.70
CA LEU A 202 -1.85 3.76 -23.53
C LEU A 202 -2.92 3.37 -22.51
N TYR A 203 -3.79 4.30 -22.14
CA TYR A 203 -4.84 4.06 -21.14
C TYR A 203 -5.93 3.12 -21.64
N ARG A 204 -6.25 3.17 -22.94
CA ARG A 204 -7.15 2.19 -23.56
C ARG A 204 -6.55 0.79 -23.53
N GLU A 205 -5.28 0.66 -23.90
CA GLU A 205 -4.58 -0.63 -23.90
C GLU A 205 -4.43 -1.20 -22.49
N LEU A 206 -4.02 -0.36 -21.54
CA LEU A 206 -3.98 -0.71 -20.12
C LEU A 206 -5.33 -1.23 -19.62
N LEU A 207 -6.43 -0.50 -19.90
CA LEU A 207 -7.77 -0.91 -19.50
C LEU A 207 -8.14 -2.29 -20.07
N VAL A 208 -7.96 -2.47 -21.38
CA VAL A 208 -8.34 -3.72 -22.06
C VAL A 208 -7.55 -4.90 -21.50
N ASN A 209 -6.24 -4.75 -21.38
CA ASN A 209 -5.36 -5.84 -20.94
C ASN A 209 -5.56 -6.15 -19.46
N ALA A 210 -5.68 -5.13 -18.60
CA ALA A 210 -5.95 -5.30 -17.17
C ALA A 210 -7.30 -5.94 -16.89
N ARG A 211 -8.35 -5.54 -17.63
CA ARG A 211 -9.68 -6.15 -17.52
C ARG A 211 -9.63 -7.63 -17.89
N LYS A 212 -9.04 -7.95 -19.05
CA LYS A 212 -8.87 -9.33 -19.51
C LYS A 212 -8.07 -10.17 -18.51
N TYR A 213 -7.03 -9.59 -17.93
CA TYR A 213 -6.20 -10.26 -16.92
C TYR A 213 -6.95 -10.56 -15.62
N ALA A 214 -7.78 -9.62 -15.16
CA ALA A 214 -8.64 -9.79 -14.00
C ALA A 214 -9.74 -10.84 -14.26
N GLU A 215 -10.41 -10.78 -15.41
CA GLU A 215 -11.45 -11.74 -15.83
C GLU A 215 -10.89 -13.17 -15.93
N ALA A 216 -9.68 -13.34 -16.47
CA ALA A 216 -8.99 -14.63 -16.53
C ALA A 216 -8.69 -15.23 -15.14
N ARG A 217 -8.76 -14.43 -14.08
CA ARG A 217 -8.60 -14.83 -12.66
C ARG A 217 -9.91 -14.94 -11.91
N GLY A 218 -11.05 -14.93 -12.64
CA GLY A 218 -12.38 -15.10 -12.07
C GLY A 218 -12.99 -13.83 -11.48
N GLU A 219 -12.32 -12.69 -11.63
CA GLU A 219 -12.86 -11.41 -11.17
C GLU A 219 -13.87 -10.87 -12.19
N ARG A 220 -14.82 -10.05 -11.72
CA ARG A 220 -15.86 -9.43 -12.55
C ARG A 220 -15.70 -7.91 -12.50
N PRO A 221 -14.85 -7.33 -13.37
CA PRO A 221 -14.63 -5.90 -13.38
C PRO A 221 -15.90 -5.10 -13.64
N ASP A 222 -16.08 -4.07 -12.82
CA ASP A 222 -17.27 -3.23 -12.77
C ASP A 222 -16.90 -1.76 -12.52
N ARG A 223 -17.89 -0.93 -12.18
CA ARG A 223 -17.68 0.49 -11.87
C ARG A 223 -16.90 0.73 -10.57
N LEU A 224 -16.70 -0.27 -9.71
CA LEU A 224 -15.91 -0.18 -8.49
C LEU A 224 -14.47 -0.68 -8.69
N THR A 225 -14.21 -1.36 -9.80
CA THR A 225 -12.88 -1.84 -10.18
C THR A 225 -12.06 -0.72 -10.81
N LYS A 226 -10.85 -0.50 -10.29
CA LYS A 226 -9.90 0.52 -10.75
C LYS A 226 -8.54 -0.09 -11.04
N TYR A 227 -7.85 0.46 -12.03
CA TYR A 227 -6.56 -0.03 -12.48
C TYR A 227 -5.51 1.09 -12.44
N MET A 228 -4.29 0.74 -12.04
CA MET A 228 -3.16 1.65 -12.07
C MET A 228 -1.95 0.97 -12.65
N LEU A 229 -1.25 1.62 -13.58
CA LEU A 229 0.12 1.28 -13.94
C LEU A 229 1.08 2.13 -13.09
N PHE A 230 1.91 1.50 -12.28
CA PHE A 230 2.94 2.20 -11.51
C PHE A 230 4.28 2.09 -12.20
N VAL A 231 4.87 3.23 -12.56
CA VAL A 231 6.06 3.31 -13.42
C VAL A 231 7.28 3.87 -12.68
N GLY A 232 8.47 3.43 -13.11
CA GLY A 232 9.71 3.81 -12.46
C GLY A 232 10.19 5.20 -12.85
N ASP A 233 10.13 5.51 -14.14
CA ASP A 233 10.50 6.82 -14.67
C ASP A 233 9.26 7.62 -15.08
N ARG A 234 9.43 8.93 -15.23
CA ARG A 234 8.41 9.78 -15.84
C ARG A 234 8.46 9.66 -17.37
N PRO A 235 7.31 9.49 -18.06
CA PRO A 235 7.18 9.71 -19.49
C PRO A 235 7.78 11.04 -19.92
N THR A 236 8.23 11.14 -21.17
CA THR A 236 8.90 12.34 -21.70
C THR A 236 8.06 13.61 -21.51
N ARG A 237 6.74 13.53 -21.78
CA ARG A 237 5.81 14.65 -21.60
C ARG A 237 5.68 15.10 -20.13
N TRP A 238 5.62 14.15 -19.19
CA TRP A 238 5.50 14.45 -17.77
C TRP A 238 6.74 15.18 -17.23
N ARG A 239 7.92 14.91 -17.80
CA ARG A 239 9.14 15.64 -17.42
C ARG A 239 9.05 17.12 -17.80
N GLN A 240 8.42 17.43 -18.94
CA GLN A 240 8.23 18.80 -19.43
C GLN A 240 7.13 19.53 -18.66
N GLU A 241 6.07 18.82 -18.28
CA GLU A 241 4.90 19.36 -17.59
C GLU A 241 5.08 19.45 -16.05
N GLY A 242 6.05 18.73 -15.49
CA GLY A 242 6.20 18.62 -14.03
C GLY A 242 5.22 17.62 -13.39
N THR A 243 4.63 16.74 -14.19
CA THR A 243 3.61 15.75 -13.78
C THR A 243 4.25 14.51 -13.16
N TYR A 244 3.56 13.88 -12.21
CA TYR A 244 4.00 12.65 -11.54
C TYR A 244 2.97 11.51 -11.57
N GLY A 245 1.77 11.81 -12.03
CA GLY A 245 0.66 10.88 -12.17
C GLY A 245 -0.42 11.50 -13.03
N GLU A 246 -1.24 10.66 -13.63
CA GLU A 246 -2.42 11.09 -14.38
C GLU A 246 -3.46 9.97 -14.39
N SER A 247 -4.72 10.40 -14.41
CA SER A 247 -5.88 9.54 -14.28
C SER A 247 -6.90 9.81 -15.37
N GLU A 248 -7.40 8.76 -16.02
CA GLU A 248 -8.55 8.82 -16.94
C GLU A 248 -9.80 8.29 -16.21
N ALA A 249 -10.44 9.16 -15.42
CA ALA A 249 -11.53 8.80 -14.52
C ALA A 249 -12.70 8.08 -15.22
N MET A 250 -13.04 8.47 -16.45
CA MET A 250 -14.11 7.82 -17.23
C MET A 250 -13.82 6.36 -17.55
N ARG A 251 -12.53 5.97 -17.65
CA ARG A 251 -12.10 4.59 -17.90
C ARG A 251 -11.78 3.82 -16.63
N GLY A 252 -11.61 4.51 -15.50
CA GLY A 252 -11.19 3.87 -14.25
C GLY A 252 -9.74 3.40 -14.28
N VAL A 253 -8.88 4.08 -15.05
CA VAL A 253 -7.44 3.77 -15.13
C VAL A 253 -6.59 4.98 -14.78
N ALA A 254 -5.46 4.72 -14.14
CA ALA A 254 -4.47 5.72 -13.78
C ALA A 254 -3.05 5.24 -14.07
N MET A 255 -2.11 6.17 -14.08
CA MET A 255 -0.69 5.90 -14.05
C MET A 255 -0.03 6.82 -13.03
N ALA A 256 0.95 6.31 -12.29
CA ALA A 256 1.69 7.08 -11.30
C ALA A 256 3.16 6.67 -11.29
N THR A 257 4.07 7.58 -10.89
CA THR A 257 5.50 7.28 -10.76
C THR A 257 6.00 7.35 -9.32
N GLY A 258 7.02 6.54 -9.01
CA GLY A 258 7.74 6.58 -7.74
C GLY A 258 8.55 7.85 -7.48
N TRP A 259 8.74 8.71 -8.48
CA TRP A 259 9.36 10.04 -8.31
C TRP A 259 8.40 11.08 -7.72
N GLY A 260 7.10 10.75 -7.61
CA GLY A 260 6.08 11.66 -7.11
C GLY A 260 6.03 11.80 -5.59
N PRO A 261 5.13 12.66 -5.07
CA PRO A 261 4.92 12.77 -3.64
C PRO A 261 4.41 11.46 -3.04
N ARG A 262 4.57 11.35 -1.72
CA ARG A 262 4.18 10.16 -0.96
C ARG A 262 2.70 9.74 -1.12
N HIS A 263 1.83 10.68 -1.45
CA HIS A 263 0.40 10.43 -1.65
C HIS A 263 0.01 10.22 -3.10
N ILE A 264 0.95 10.10 -4.06
CA ILE A 264 0.61 10.04 -5.49
C ILE A 264 -0.36 8.90 -5.84
N VAL A 265 -0.20 7.71 -5.26
CA VAL A 265 -1.13 6.59 -5.48
C VAL A 265 -2.54 6.93 -4.99
N ALA A 266 -2.65 7.55 -3.81
CA ALA A 266 -3.94 8.01 -3.30
C ALA A 266 -4.50 9.17 -4.14
N HIS A 267 -3.67 10.08 -4.63
CA HIS A 267 -4.08 11.18 -5.49
C HIS A 267 -4.78 10.65 -6.75
N GLU A 268 -4.10 9.76 -7.47
CA GLU A 268 -4.61 9.23 -8.72
C GLU A 268 -5.84 8.35 -8.51
N PHE A 269 -5.84 7.45 -7.51
CA PHE A 269 -7.07 6.71 -7.19
C PHE A 269 -8.21 7.63 -6.74
N GLY A 270 -7.91 8.74 -6.07
CA GLY A 270 -8.87 9.76 -5.72
C GLY A 270 -9.59 10.31 -6.95
N HIS A 271 -8.87 10.67 -8.01
CA HIS A 271 -9.47 11.10 -9.27
C HIS A 271 -10.42 10.05 -9.87
N LEU A 272 -10.05 8.77 -9.81
CA LEU A 272 -10.90 7.69 -10.31
C LEU A 272 -12.17 7.46 -9.46
N LEU A 273 -12.24 8.07 -8.28
CA LEU A 273 -13.37 8.03 -7.35
C LEU A 273 -14.07 9.40 -7.23
N ASP A 274 -13.93 10.28 -8.23
CA ASP A 274 -14.56 11.62 -8.33
C ASP A 274 -14.04 12.63 -7.29
N ALA A 275 -12.91 12.36 -6.63
CA ALA A 275 -12.21 13.35 -5.83
C ALA A 275 -11.52 14.39 -6.73
N ARG A 276 -11.42 15.62 -6.22
CA ARG A 276 -11.02 16.78 -7.04
C ARG A 276 -10.04 17.71 -6.33
N HIS A 277 -9.25 18.42 -7.14
CA HIS A 277 -8.26 19.39 -6.67
C HIS A 277 -8.91 20.60 -6.00
N GLU A 278 -10.08 21.05 -6.47
CA GLU A 278 -10.76 22.25 -5.94
C GLU A 278 -11.24 22.07 -4.49
N TYR A 279 -11.30 20.83 -4.04
CA TYR A 279 -11.64 20.47 -2.67
C TYR A 279 -10.40 20.16 -1.82
N ALA A 280 -9.20 20.20 -2.39
CA ALA A 280 -7.98 19.98 -1.63
C ALA A 280 -7.75 21.09 -0.61
N GLU A 281 -7.28 20.71 0.57
CA GLU A 281 -6.92 21.64 1.63
C GLU A 281 -5.40 21.68 1.82
N THR A 282 -4.90 22.87 2.19
CA THR A 282 -3.51 23.11 2.58
C THR A 282 -3.49 23.64 4.01
N ARG A 283 -2.65 23.02 4.84
CA ARG A 283 -2.30 23.45 6.20
C ARG A 283 -0.77 23.41 6.31
N TRP A 284 -0.21 22.98 7.44
CA TRP A 284 1.20 22.61 7.53
C TRP A 284 1.55 21.36 6.66
N CYS A 285 0.52 20.66 6.17
CA CYS A 285 0.60 19.56 5.22
C CYS A 285 -0.43 19.77 4.08
N VAL A 286 -0.34 18.99 3.00
CA VAL A 286 -1.31 18.99 1.90
C VAL A 286 -2.13 17.71 1.85
N THR A 287 -3.45 17.85 1.65
CA THR A 287 -4.35 16.70 1.49
C THR A 287 -4.10 15.95 0.18
N ASN A 288 -4.57 14.70 0.09
CA ASN A 288 -4.23 13.79 -1.01
C ASN A 288 -4.54 14.34 -2.41
N MET A 289 -5.54 15.21 -2.57
CA MET A 289 -5.90 15.80 -3.87
C MET A 289 -5.21 17.12 -4.18
N LYS A 290 -4.27 17.58 -3.35
CA LYS A 290 -3.53 18.82 -3.66
C LYS A 290 -2.45 18.51 -4.68
N ASP A 291 -2.22 19.44 -5.61
CA ASP A 291 -1.06 19.38 -6.49
C ASP A 291 0.24 19.30 -5.70
N TYR A 292 1.23 18.61 -6.27
CA TYR A 292 2.55 18.54 -5.67
C TYR A 292 3.14 19.94 -5.51
N THR A 293 3.29 20.36 -4.27
CA THR A 293 3.86 21.67 -3.92
C THR A 293 5.14 21.42 -3.13
N ILE A 294 6.27 21.90 -3.66
CA ILE A 294 7.59 21.78 -3.02
C ILE A 294 7.52 22.38 -1.60
N GLY A 295 8.09 21.67 -0.63
CA GLY A 295 8.15 22.12 0.76
C GLY A 295 6.95 21.72 1.64
N PHE A 296 5.89 21.13 1.06
CA PHE A 296 4.77 20.60 1.83
C PHE A 296 4.85 19.09 2.01
N VAL A 297 4.57 18.62 3.22
CA VAL A 297 4.43 17.20 3.52
C VAL A 297 3.01 16.71 3.24
N SER A 298 2.85 15.42 2.96
CA SER A 298 1.54 14.81 2.79
C SER A 298 0.80 14.71 4.12
N CYS A 299 -0.45 15.18 4.16
CA CYS A 299 -1.35 14.95 5.29
C CYS A 299 -1.77 13.48 5.43
N ARG A 300 -1.61 12.69 4.36
CA ARG A 300 -2.05 11.28 4.29
C ARG A 300 -3.55 11.11 4.58
N TYR A 301 -4.37 12.01 4.02
CA TYR A 301 -5.82 11.93 4.03
C TYR A 301 -6.46 12.80 2.93
N TYR A 302 -7.69 12.47 2.55
CA TYR A 302 -8.54 13.33 1.71
C TYR A 302 -9.26 14.39 2.53
N SER A 303 -9.44 15.60 1.97
CA SER A 303 -10.26 16.63 2.62
C SER A 303 -11.69 16.16 2.86
N GLY A 304 -12.40 16.80 3.79
CA GLY A 304 -13.77 16.37 4.15
C GLY A 304 -14.74 16.41 2.98
N ARG A 305 -14.59 17.37 2.05
CA ARG A 305 -15.38 17.44 0.81
C ARG A 305 -15.04 16.31 -0.17
N ASN A 306 -13.76 15.94 -0.29
CA ASN A 306 -13.36 14.81 -1.12
C ASN A 306 -13.81 13.47 -0.52
N ASP A 307 -13.81 13.32 0.80
CA ASP A 307 -14.42 12.15 1.44
C ASP A 307 -15.89 12.00 1.01
N ASP A 308 -16.64 13.11 1.02
CA ASP A 308 -18.06 13.12 0.64
C ASP A 308 -18.27 12.83 -0.85
N GLN A 309 -17.38 13.28 -1.74
CA GLN A 309 -17.42 12.95 -3.17
C GLN A 309 -17.16 11.46 -3.42
N ILE A 310 -16.11 10.91 -2.82
CA ILE A 310 -15.80 9.47 -2.92
C ILE A 310 -16.98 8.66 -2.35
N ARG A 311 -17.59 9.11 -1.26
CA ARG A 311 -18.82 8.49 -0.74
C ARG A 311 -19.96 8.55 -1.75
N ALA A 312 -20.21 9.69 -2.38
CA ALA A 312 -21.26 9.80 -3.37
C ALA A 312 -21.00 8.90 -4.60
N TYR A 313 -19.78 8.87 -5.11
CA TYR A 313 -19.37 8.02 -6.22
C TYR A 313 -19.66 6.55 -5.94
N VAL A 314 -19.17 6.03 -4.81
CA VAL A 314 -19.29 4.60 -4.47
C VAL A 314 -20.75 4.21 -4.26
N ARG A 315 -21.57 5.09 -3.68
CA ARG A 315 -23.01 4.83 -3.56
C ARG A 315 -23.68 4.72 -4.93
N ARG A 316 -23.42 5.65 -5.85
CA ARG A 316 -23.96 5.61 -7.22
C ARG A 316 -23.44 4.41 -8.04
N ALA A 317 -22.24 3.91 -7.72
CA ALA A 317 -21.66 2.76 -8.40
C ALA A 317 -22.21 1.42 -7.90
N LEU A 318 -22.77 1.39 -6.68
CA LEU A 318 -23.48 0.24 -6.09
C LEU A 318 -24.97 0.19 -6.48
N GLU A 319 -25.51 1.29 -7.01
CA GLU A 319 -26.87 1.32 -7.54
C GLU A 319 -26.92 0.52 -8.87
N PRO A 320 -27.90 -0.39 -9.05
CA PRO A 320 -28.00 -1.30 -10.19
C PRO A 320 -28.27 -0.63 -11.53
#